data_AF-A0A1F9N9W4-F1
#
_entry.id   AF-A0A1F9N9W4-F1
#
_cell.length_a   1.000
_cell.length_b   1.000
_cell.length_c   1.000
_cell.angle_alpha   90.00
_cell.angle_beta   90.00
_cell.angle_gamma   90.00
#
_symmetry.space_group_name_H-M   'P 1'
#
loop_
_entity.id
_entity.type
_entity.pdbx_description
1 polymer ?
#
loop_
_entity_poly.entity_id
_entity_poly.type
_entity_poly.pdbx_seq_one_letter_code
_entity_poly.pdbx_strand_id
1 'polypeptide(L)'
;MNRFGRIGPIDRLCRIRPLCSVVGVAFILSLPRVALPCGGGFGAGIEIDPAQTIVLHFENGVETYVFNPYFCGEATEFGLILPVPSTLRQTPELADADLAKELEALTAPRVVTECQSSGGGCGGARGGSKSNGLGMDRSGEWYPGVDVVDAGEVGIFDWTLLQADTATAFTDWLDANSFPYDEQSAAHFSYYANQSWYFVAFKVTAGDAAPPLGSKLCGELGPLVLQFEADQPVIPARIAAVNQSAYAANAWRIIAIAASQLRLTDTRLNSDLLYSGTISDNSLAAYPAIASLGATGERVTKLDVFFPWEGVDADIYLEVDPNQGDFRQTVVEYEECGCSAATSALLPVLFVAAFAIPIAALMRRRRRRSDCGSGR
;
A
#
# COMPACT_ATOMS: atom_id res chain seq x y z
N MET A 1 68.48 -2.85 49.91
CA MET A 1 67.92 -3.71 50.98
C MET A 1 66.81 -4.56 50.36
N ASN A 2 66.87 -5.90 50.38
CA ASN A 2 66.35 -6.78 51.45
C ASN A 2 64.87 -6.48 51.79
N ARG A 3 63.87 -7.38 51.64
CA ARG A 3 63.85 -8.86 51.58
C ARG A 3 62.62 -9.42 50.79
N PHE A 4 62.74 -10.67 50.30
CA PHE A 4 61.77 -11.81 50.22
C PHE A 4 60.23 -11.54 50.11
N GLY A 5 59.42 -12.34 49.41
CA GLY A 5 59.71 -13.52 48.57
C GLY A 5 58.48 -14.41 48.27
N ARG A 6 58.34 -14.82 47.00
CA ARG A 6 57.89 -16.12 46.42
C ARG A 6 56.72 -16.95 47.03
N ILE A 7 55.89 -17.47 46.09
CA ILE A 7 55.09 -18.73 46.08
C ILE A 7 53.61 -18.65 46.57
N GLY A 8 52.68 -19.12 45.72
CA GLY A 8 51.29 -19.44 46.04
C GLY A 8 50.48 -19.79 44.76
N PRO A 9 50.07 -21.06 44.52
CA PRO A 9 49.48 -21.49 43.25
C PRO A 9 47.93 -21.55 43.23
N ILE A 10 47.43 -21.86 42.02
CA ILE A 10 46.05 -22.13 41.63
C ILE A 10 45.41 -23.25 42.45
N ASP A 11 44.18 -23.05 42.95
CA ASP A 11 43.04 -23.98 42.82
C ASP A 11 41.80 -23.50 43.61
N ARG A 12 40.62 -23.46 42.96
CA ARG A 12 39.38 -24.18 43.38
C ARG A 12 38.08 -23.69 42.71
N LEU A 13 37.38 -24.66 42.11
CA LEU A 13 35.93 -24.87 42.18
C LEU A 13 34.99 -23.82 41.56
N CYS A 14 34.75 -23.97 40.26
CA CYS A 14 33.56 -23.44 39.60
C CYS A 14 32.30 -24.18 40.12
N ARG A 15 31.32 -23.44 40.65
CA ARG A 15 29.99 -23.94 41.01
C ARG A 15 28.97 -23.44 39.98
N ILE A 16 28.43 -24.34 39.16
CA ILE A 16 27.35 -24.05 38.23
C ILE A 16 26.00 -24.08 38.97
N ARG A 17 25.19 -23.03 38.80
CA ARG A 17 23.73 -23.06 39.04
C ARG A 17 23.06 -22.51 37.78
N PRO A 18 22.03 -23.17 37.23
CA PRO A 18 21.27 -22.62 36.11
C PRO A 18 20.36 -21.50 36.61
N LEU A 19 20.32 -20.38 35.91
CA LEU A 19 19.33 -19.33 36.11
C LEU A 19 18.39 -19.33 34.89
N CYS A 20 17.09 -19.46 35.14
CA CYS A 20 16.09 -19.37 34.07
C CYS A 20 16.01 -17.93 33.56
N SER A 21 16.31 -17.71 32.29
CA SER A 21 15.96 -16.47 31.60
C SER A 21 14.62 -16.66 30.90
N VAL A 22 13.58 -15.99 31.41
CA VAL A 22 12.30 -15.85 30.71
C VAL A 22 12.47 -14.74 29.67
N VAL A 23 12.47 -15.11 28.38
CA VAL A 23 12.48 -14.15 27.28
C VAL A 23 11.03 -14.00 26.79
N GLY A 24 10.48 -12.80 26.93
CA GLY A 24 9.13 -12.49 26.43
C GLY A 24 9.11 -12.40 24.91
N VAL A 25 8.11 -13.02 24.29
CA VAL A 25 7.88 -12.93 22.84
C VAL A 25 7.17 -11.61 22.54
N ALA A 26 7.84 -10.72 21.79
CA ALA A 26 7.24 -9.51 21.27
C ALA A 26 6.60 -9.80 19.90
N PHE A 27 5.29 -9.61 19.80
CA PHE A 27 4.48 -9.93 18.64
C PHE A 27 4.49 -8.77 17.62
N ILE A 28 5.40 -8.79 16.63
CA ILE A 28 5.41 -7.84 15.51
C ILE A 28 4.45 -8.32 14.42
N LEU A 29 3.30 -7.65 14.28
CA LEU A 29 2.35 -7.89 13.19
C LEU A 29 2.90 -7.30 11.88
N SER A 30 3.52 -8.15 11.06
CA SER A 30 3.70 -7.86 9.64
C SER A 30 2.34 -7.96 8.94
N LEU A 31 1.52 -6.91 9.07
CA LEU A 31 0.35 -6.73 8.23
C LEU A 31 0.81 -6.69 6.76
N PRO A 32 0.04 -7.25 5.81
CA PRO A 32 0.26 -6.92 4.41
C PRO A 32 0.16 -5.39 4.28
N ARG A 33 1.16 -4.76 3.66
CA ARG A 33 1.05 -3.36 3.25
C ARG A 33 -0.01 -3.31 2.16
N VAL A 34 -1.25 -3.01 2.58
CA VAL A 34 -2.28 -2.56 1.66
C VAL A 34 -1.77 -1.24 1.12
N ALA A 35 -1.33 -1.22 -0.13
CA ALA A 35 -1.04 0.03 -0.82
C ALA A 35 -2.40 0.68 -1.09
N LEU A 36 -2.76 1.69 -0.30
CA LEU A 36 -4.00 2.44 -0.54
C LEU A 36 -3.82 3.31 -1.79
N PRO A 37 -4.91 3.68 -2.48
CA PRO A 37 -4.82 4.47 -3.70
C PRO A 37 -4.76 6.00 -3.49
N CYS A 38 -4.54 6.67 -4.62
CA CYS A 38 -3.89 7.97 -4.83
C CYS A 38 -4.50 9.25 -4.25
N GLY A 39 -3.68 10.04 -3.57
CA GLY A 39 -3.89 11.48 -3.50
C GLY A 39 -2.94 12.18 -2.52
N GLY A 40 -2.22 13.20 -2.98
CA GLY A 40 -1.69 14.22 -2.07
C GLY A 40 -2.87 14.97 -1.45
N GLY A 41 -3.28 14.58 -0.23
CA GLY A 41 -4.37 15.22 0.50
C GLY A 41 -3.88 16.45 1.25
N PHE A 42 -4.23 17.64 0.77
CA PHE A 42 -3.56 18.86 1.20
C PHE A 42 -4.32 19.58 2.33
N GLY A 43 -3.70 19.65 3.51
CA GLY A 43 -4.27 20.30 4.70
C GLY A 43 -3.51 19.92 5.99
N ALA A 44 -3.78 20.63 7.08
CA ALA A 44 -3.04 20.46 8.33
C ALA A 44 -3.54 19.26 9.15
N GLY A 45 -2.69 18.25 9.38
CA GLY A 45 -2.98 17.13 10.29
C GLY A 45 -3.58 15.87 9.67
N ILE A 46 -3.57 15.76 8.33
CA ILE A 46 -4.10 14.62 7.57
C ILE A 46 -3.05 13.51 7.46
N GLU A 47 -3.49 12.25 7.61
CA GLU A 47 -2.69 11.07 7.26
C GLU A 47 -3.08 10.61 5.84
N ILE A 48 -2.14 10.77 4.91
CA ILE A 48 -2.19 10.29 3.53
C ILE A 48 -1.45 8.95 3.46
N ASP A 49 -1.92 7.98 2.69
CA ASP A 49 -1.04 6.85 2.34
C ASP A 49 -0.03 7.28 1.26
N PRO A 50 1.29 7.23 1.50
CA PRO A 50 2.29 7.46 0.47
C PRO A 50 2.37 6.37 -0.61
N ALA A 51 1.83 5.18 -0.38
CA ALA A 51 1.55 4.25 -1.48
C ALA A 51 0.40 4.83 -2.32
N GLN A 52 0.47 4.64 -3.63
CA GLN A 52 -0.51 5.18 -4.59
C GLN A 52 -0.74 4.11 -5.66
N THR A 53 -1.97 3.93 -6.14
CA THR A 53 -2.28 3.03 -7.28
C THR A 53 -3.01 3.82 -8.37
N ILE A 54 -2.27 4.22 -9.39
CA ILE A 54 -2.75 4.95 -10.56
C ILE A 54 -3.08 3.95 -11.65
N VAL A 55 -4.28 4.05 -12.20
CA VAL A 55 -4.66 3.34 -13.41
C VAL A 55 -4.73 4.37 -14.54
N LEU A 56 -4.16 4.08 -15.70
CA LEU A 56 -4.30 4.96 -16.86
C LEU A 56 -4.59 4.15 -18.13
N HIS A 57 -5.35 4.73 -19.05
CA HIS A 57 -5.49 4.25 -20.42
C HIS A 57 -4.99 5.31 -21.38
N PHE A 58 -4.18 4.93 -22.36
CA PHE A 58 -3.63 5.86 -23.34
C PHE A 58 -3.87 5.37 -24.77
N GLU A 59 -4.70 6.11 -25.50
CA GLU A 59 -5.04 5.82 -26.89
C GLU A 59 -5.08 7.12 -27.71
N ASN A 60 -4.46 7.11 -28.90
CA ASN A 60 -4.54 8.20 -29.88
C ASN A 60 -4.23 9.63 -29.37
N GLY A 61 -3.37 9.78 -28.35
CA GLY A 61 -3.01 11.07 -27.75
C GLY A 61 -3.98 11.56 -26.66
N VAL A 62 -4.88 10.68 -26.20
CA VAL A 62 -5.79 10.91 -25.07
C VAL A 62 -5.38 9.99 -23.93
N GLU A 63 -5.20 10.56 -22.74
CA GLU A 63 -5.05 9.80 -21.50
C GLU A 63 -6.36 9.84 -20.73
N THR A 64 -6.85 8.67 -20.33
CA THR A 64 -7.87 8.50 -19.30
C THR A 64 -7.17 8.11 -18.00
N TYR A 65 -7.05 9.08 -17.08
CA TYR A 65 -6.36 8.97 -15.81
C TYR A 65 -7.36 8.62 -14.70
N VAL A 66 -7.15 7.47 -14.04
CA VAL A 66 -8.05 6.93 -13.01
C VAL A 66 -7.30 6.75 -11.70
N PHE A 67 -7.83 7.35 -10.63
CA PHE A 67 -7.17 7.40 -9.33
C PHE A 67 -8.22 7.44 -8.22
N ASN A 68 -7.95 6.87 -7.04
CA ASN A 68 -8.93 6.75 -5.97
C ASN A 68 -8.35 7.33 -4.66
N PRO A 69 -8.72 8.55 -4.25
CA PRO A 69 -8.11 9.18 -3.08
C PRO A 69 -8.55 8.55 -1.77
N TYR A 70 -7.55 8.04 -1.02
CA TYR A 70 -7.71 7.72 0.39
C TYR A 70 -7.51 8.97 1.25
N PHE A 71 -8.45 9.24 2.16
CA PHE A 71 -8.40 10.36 3.10
C PHE A 71 -8.91 9.94 4.47
N CYS A 72 -8.34 10.46 5.56
CA CYS A 72 -8.83 10.23 6.93
C CYS A 72 -8.78 11.47 7.85
N GLY A 73 -9.46 12.55 7.46
CA GLY A 73 -9.58 13.84 8.18
C GLY A 73 -11.01 14.38 8.25
N GLU A 74 -11.21 15.67 8.55
CA GLU A 74 -12.52 16.31 8.43
C GLU A 74 -12.84 16.65 6.96
N ALA A 75 -14.09 16.51 6.54
CA ALA A 75 -14.49 16.74 5.14
C ALA A 75 -14.08 18.14 4.60
N THR A 76 -14.13 19.17 5.44
CA THR A 76 -13.72 20.55 5.13
C THR A 76 -12.21 20.74 4.97
N GLU A 77 -11.39 19.76 5.38
CA GLU A 77 -9.94 19.75 5.21
C GLU A 77 -9.52 18.98 3.94
N PHE A 78 -10.46 18.36 3.21
CA PHE A 78 -10.14 17.71 1.95
C PHE A 78 -9.98 18.72 0.83
N GLY A 79 -8.75 18.80 0.31
CA GLY A 79 -8.41 19.47 -0.93
C GLY A 79 -7.48 18.56 -1.72
N LEU A 80 -7.82 18.34 -2.99
CA LEU A 80 -6.97 17.65 -3.95
C LEU A 80 -6.81 18.54 -5.18
N ILE A 81 -5.56 18.76 -5.57
CA ILE A 81 -5.22 19.59 -6.73
C ILE A 81 -4.39 18.71 -7.68
N LEU A 82 -4.95 18.43 -8.86
CA LEU A 82 -4.29 17.65 -9.90
C LEU A 82 -3.99 18.53 -11.13
N PRO A 83 -2.70 18.79 -11.42
CA PRO A 83 -2.30 19.42 -12.68
C PRO A 83 -2.54 18.48 -13.86
N VAL A 84 -3.09 19.00 -14.96
CA VAL A 84 -3.30 18.27 -16.22
C VAL A 84 -2.77 19.08 -17.42
N PRO A 85 -2.16 18.44 -18.42
CA PRO A 85 -1.49 19.13 -19.54
C PRO A 85 -2.44 19.85 -20.49
N SER A 86 -3.73 19.52 -20.47
CA SER A 86 -4.76 20.11 -21.33
C SER A 86 -6.13 20.13 -20.64
N THR A 87 -7.11 20.80 -21.25
CA THR A 87 -8.49 20.80 -20.77
C THR A 87 -9.10 19.40 -20.79
N LEU A 88 -10.01 19.12 -19.87
CA LEU A 88 -10.72 17.85 -19.85
C LEU A 88 -11.56 17.64 -21.12
N ARG A 89 -11.54 16.41 -21.65
CA ARG A 89 -12.35 15.96 -22.79
C ARG A 89 -13.81 15.67 -22.42
N GLN A 90 -14.05 15.36 -21.15
CA GLN A 90 -15.35 15.08 -20.57
C GLN A 90 -15.38 15.57 -19.11
N THR A 91 -16.59 15.72 -18.55
CA THR A 91 -16.79 15.92 -17.11
C THR A 91 -16.14 14.79 -16.31
N PRO A 92 -15.50 15.04 -15.16
CA PRO A 92 -15.01 14.00 -14.26
C PRO A 92 -16.13 13.02 -13.86
N GLU A 93 -15.82 11.72 -13.88
CA GLU A 93 -16.78 10.66 -13.56
C GLU A 93 -16.24 9.76 -12.44
N LEU A 94 -17.09 8.89 -11.89
CA LEU A 94 -16.66 7.79 -11.03
C LEU A 94 -16.53 6.51 -11.87
N ALA A 95 -15.38 5.85 -11.80
CA ALA A 95 -15.17 4.55 -12.41
C ALA A 95 -15.95 3.46 -11.66
N ASP A 96 -16.02 2.26 -12.25
CA ASP A 96 -16.47 1.08 -11.53
C ASP A 96 -15.55 0.83 -10.31
N ALA A 97 -16.16 0.68 -9.12
CA ALA A 97 -15.43 0.47 -7.87
C ALA A 97 -14.59 -0.82 -7.85
N ASP A 98 -14.95 -1.81 -8.67
CA ASP A 98 -14.19 -3.05 -8.81
C ASP A 98 -13.04 -2.94 -9.84
N LEU A 99 -12.95 -1.89 -10.67
CA LEU A 99 -11.93 -1.74 -11.73
C LEU A 99 -10.49 -1.96 -11.24
N ALA A 100 -10.07 -1.25 -10.19
CA ALA A 100 -8.71 -1.36 -9.66
C ALA A 100 -8.43 -2.76 -9.07
N LYS A 101 -9.43 -3.34 -8.38
CA LYS A 101 -9.35 -4.67 -7.78
C LYS A 101 -9.31 -5.78 -8.85
N GLU A 102 -10.04 -5.61 -9.94
CA GLU A 102 -10.02 -6.53 -11.08
C GLU A 102 -8.73 -6.43 -11.89
N LEU A 103 -8.20 -5.22 -12.08
CA LEU A 103 -6.86 -5.03 -12.65
C LEU A 103 -5.78 -5.64 -11.75
N GLU A 104 -5.85 -5.48 -10.44
CA GLU A 104 -4.99 -6.17 -9.47
C GLU A 104 -5.09 -7.70 -9.60
N ALA A 105 -6.30 -8.25 -9.70
CA ALA A 105 -6.52 -9.68 -9.88
C ALA A 105 -5.99 -10.19 -11.24
N LEU A 106 -6.25 -9.48 -12.33
CA LEU A 106 -5.73 -9.78 -13.67
C LEU A 106 -4.19 -9.78 -13.67
N THR A 107 -3.58 -8.79 -13.01
CA THR A 107 -2.11 -8.58 -12.98
C THR A 107 -1.39 -9.30 -11.84
N ALA A 108 -2.11 -10.06 -11.00
CA ALA A 108 -1.56 -10.72 -9.82
C ALA A 108 -0.32 -11.57 -10.12
N PRO A 109 0.70 -11.59 -9.23
CA PRO A 109 1.89 -12.41 -9.44
C PRO A 109 1.54 -13.91 -9.45
N ARG A 110 2.37 -14.70 -10.14
CA ARG A 110 2.33 -16.17 -9.96
C ARG A 110 2.90 -16.49 -8.59
N VAL A 111 2.06 -16.98 -7.69
CA VAL A 111 2.53 -17.51 -6.41
C VAL A 111 3.07 -18.92 -6.63
N VAL A 112 4.33 -19.14 -6.25
CA VAL A 112 4.97 -20.47 -6.24
C VAL A 112 5.28 -20.81 -4.78
N THR A 113 4.64 -21.85 -4.26
CA THR A 113 4.86 -22.25 -2.86
C THR A 113 6.09 -23.14 -2.73
N GLU A 114 7.05 -22.74 -1.91
CA GLU A 114 8.21 -23.53 -1.51
C GLU A 114 8.13 -23.90 -0.02
N CYS A 115 8.44 -25.14 0.37
CA CYS A 115 8.43 -25.53 1.78
C CYS A 115 9.61 -24.92 2.55
N GLN A 116 9.35 -24.06 3.55
CA GLN A 116 10.32 -23.72 4.60
C GLN A 116 9.70 -23.76 5.99
N SER A 117 10.43 -24.33 6.95
CA SER A 117 10.01 -24.46 8.34
C SER A 117 10.53 -23.30 9.20
N SER A 118 9.67 -22.34 9.57
CA SER A 118 9.44 -21.89 10.97
C SER A 118 9.03 -20.41 11.12
N GLY A 119 8.04 -20.10 11.97
CA GLY A 119 8.24 -19.08 13.01
C GLY A 119 7.17 -18.04 13.38
N GLY A 120 5.87 -18.19 13.09
CA GLY A 120 4.76 -17.57 13.87
C GLY A 120 4.53 -16.03 13.89
N GLY A 121 3.33 -15.59 13.47
CA GLY A 121 2.84 -14.19 13.48
C GLY A 121 1.92 -13.76 14.66
N CYS A 122 1.26 -12.59 14.57
CA CYS A 122 0.96 -11.71 15.73
C CYS A 122 -0.49 -11.09 15.85
N GLY A 123 -0.81 -10.25 16.87
CA GLY A 123 -2.10 -9.45 17.01
C GLY A 123 -2.34 -8.75 18.39
N GLY A 124 -3.23 -7.74 18.63
CA GLY A 124 -4.03 -6.84 17.75
C GLY A 124 -5.22 -5.99 18.36
N ALA A 125 -5.16 -4.63 18.33
CA ALA A 125 -6.25 -3.61 18.17
C ALA A 125 -7.26 -3.07 19.28
N ARG A 126 -7.87 -1.88 18.96
CA ARG A 126 -9.17 -1.18 19.40
C ARG A 126 -9.08 -0.04 20.47
N GLY A 127 -9.86 1.07 20.48
CA GLY A 127 -10.87 1.74 19.59
C GLY A 127 -11.77 2.82 20.32
N GLY A 128 -12.48 3.77 19.66
CA GLY A 128 -13.52 4.68 20.28
C GLY A 128 -13.84 6.05 19.60
N SER A 129 -15.05 6.66 19.77
CA SER A 129 -15.56 7.85 19.00
C SER A 129 -16.70 8.67 19.70
N LYS A 130 -16.92 10.00 19.39
CA LYS A 130 -18.21 10.75 19.11
C LYS A 130 -18.13 12.32 19.11
N SER A 131 -19.24 13.04 18.80
CA SER A 131 -19.34 14.20 17.84
C SER A 131 -20.14 15.49 18.23
N ASN A 132 -20.20 16.49 17.29
CA ASN A 132 -21.23 17.54 16.95
C ASN A 132 -20.72 19.03 16.99
N GLY A 133 -21.12 20.05 16.17
CA GLY A 133 -21.95 20.17 14.92
C GLY A 133 -22.47 21.62 14.61
N LEU A 134 -22.88 21.93 13.33
CA LEU A 134 -23.52 23.17 12.76
C LEU A 134 -22.62 24.42 12.43
N GLY A 135 -22.80 25.29 11.39
CA GLY A 135 -23.51 25.22 10.08
C GLY A 135 -24.35 26.47 9.60
N MET A 136 -23.92 27.30 8.59
CA MET A 136 -24.78 28.28 7.80
C MET A 136 -24.11 28.94 6.53
N ASP A 137 -24.97 29.36 5.58
CA ASP A 137 -24.83 29.88 4.17
C ASP A 137 -24.13 31.27 3.89
N ARG A 138 -23.62 31.47 2.64
CA ARG A 138 -23.27 32.76 1.98
C ARG A 138 -23.19 32.70 0.42
N SER A 139 -23.54 33.83 -0.23
CA SER A 139 -23.38 34.12 -1.68
C SER A 139 -22.11 34.95 -2.02
N GLY A 140 -21.54 34.80 -3.23
CA GLY A 140 -20.22 35.37 -3.62
C GLY A 140 -20.16 36.52 -4.65
N GLU A 141 -18.93 36.97 -4.94
CA GLU A 141 -18.57 38.08 -5.84
C GLU A 141 -17.23 37.76 -6.58
N TRP A 142 -16.78 38.58 -7.55
CA TRP A 142 -15.91 38.17 -8.68
C TRP A 142 -14.43 38.66 -8.62
N TYR A 143 -13.49 37.91 -9.22
CA TYR A 143 -12.03 38.20 -9.20
C TYR A 143 -11.35 38.03 -10.58
N PRO A 144 -10.30 38.83 -10.92
CA PRO A 144 -9.53 38.69 -12.16
C PRO A 144 -8.19 37.92 -11.98
N GLY A 145 -7.80 37.13 -12.98
CA GLY A 145 -6.45 36.52 -13.07
C GLY A 145 -6.38 34.99 -12.97
N VAL A 146 -7.53 34.33 -12.77
CA VAL A 146 -7.72 32.88 -12.91
C VAL A 146 -8.98 32.66 -13.71
N ASP A 147 -8.88 31.94 -14.82
CA ASP A 147 -10.02 31.57 -15.63
C ASP A 147 -10.59 30.23 -15.13
N VAL A 148 -11.83 30.26 -14.65
CA VAL A 148 -12.64 29.06 -14.41
C VAL A 148 -13.08 28.54 -15.78
N VAL A 149 -12.43 27.48 -16.24
CA VAL A 149 -12.65 26.89 -17.56
C VAL A 149 -13.91 26.03 -17.56
N ASP A 150 -14.11 25.24 -16.50
CA ASP A 150 -15.30 24.42 -16.29
C ASP A 150 -15.46 24.06 -14.79
N ALA A 151 -16.65 23.66 -14.37
CA ALA A 151 -16.93 23.26 -12.98
C ALA A 151 -18.17 22.35 -12.87
N GLY A 152 -18.22 21.52 -11.83
CA GLY A 152 -19.37 20.67 -11.55
C GLY A 152 -19.22 19.82 -10.29
N GLU A 153 -20.03 18.76 -10.20
CA GLU A 153 -20.04 17.82 -9.08
C GLU A 153 -19.69 16.41 -9.58
N VAL A 154 -18.94 15.63 -8.78
CA VAL A 154 -18.66 14.21 -9.02
C VAL A 154 -18.58 13.45 -7.69
N GLY A 155 -19.49 12.48 -7.49
CA GLY A 155 -19.57 11.75 -6.23
C GLY A 155 -19.85 12.67 -5.04
N ILE A 156 -18.85 12.84 -4.16
CA ILE A 156 -18.91 13.72 -2.97
C ILE A 156 -18.19 15.07 -3.18
N PHE A 157 -17.66 15.31 -4.37
CA PHE A 157 -16.78 16.44 -4.66
C PHE A 157 -17.46 17.50 -5.52
N ASP A 158 -17.24 18.77 -5.18
CA ASP A 158 -17.19 19.82 -6.21
C ASP A 158 -15.83 19.74 -6.89
N TRP A 159 -15.81 19.87 -8.21
CA TRP A 159 -14.58 20.01 -8.98
C TRP A 159 -14.58 21.32 -9.78
N THR A 160 -13.40 21.88 -10.02
CA THR A 160 -13.23 23.08 -10.85
C THR A 160 -11.96 22.94 -11.69
N LEU A 161 -12.08 23.11 -13.00
CA LEU A 161 -10.97 23.19 -13.94
C LEU A 161 -10.54 24.65 -14.08
N LEU A 162 -9.28 24.91 -13.76
CA LEU A 162 -8.72 26.25 -13.61
C LEU A 162 -7.52 26.43 -14.53
N GLN A 163 -7.42 27.57 -15.19
CA GLN A 163 -6.18 28.04 -15.79
C GLN A 163 -5.67 29.26 -15.03
N ALA A 164 -4.37 29.28 -14.69
CA ALA A 164 -3.76 30.35 -13.93
C ALA A 164 -2.41 30.75 -14.51
N ASP A 165 -2.23 32.04 -14.80
CA ASP A 165 -0.99 32.60 -15.35
C ASP A 165 0.18 32.55 -14.35
N THR A 166 -0.10 32.50 -13.05
CA THR A 166 0.91 32.51 -11.99
C THR A 166 0.47 31.66 -10.79
N ALA A 167 1.45 31.12 -10.05
CA ALA A 167 1.19 30.41 -8.80
C ALA A 167 0.44 31.27 -7.77
N THR A 168 0.75 32.57 -7.69
CA THR A 168 0.09 33.50 -6.75
C THR A 168 -1.38 33.71 -7.10
N ALA A 169 -1.70 33.94 -8.38
CA ALA A 169 -3.11 34.06 -8.80
C ALA A 169 -3.89 32.78 -8.49
N PHE A 170 -3.26 31.61 -8.70
CA PHE A 170 -3.85 30.32 -8.36
C PHE A 170 -4.09 30.15 -6.84
N THR A 171 -3.10 30.43 -5.99
CA THR A 171 -3.26 30.34 -4.53
C THR A 171 -4.29 31.33 -4.00
N ASP A 172 -4.30 32.58 -4.50
CA ASP A 172 -5.28 33.60 -4.12
C ASP A 172 -6.71 33.14 -4.45
N TRP A 173 -6.91 32.43 -5.58
CA TRP A 173 -8.20 31.83 -5.94
C TRP A 173 -8.58 30.66 -5.02
N LEU A 174 -7.63 29.76 -4.69
CA LEU A 174 -7.87 28.63 -3.79
C LEU A 174 -8.29 29.12 -2.39
N ASP A 175 -7.56 30.08 -1.83
CA ASP A 175 -7.88 30.72 -0.55
C ASP A 175 -9.28 31.36 -0.58
N ALA A 176 -9.58 32.15 -1.62
CA ALA A 176 -10.89 32.81 -1.77
C ALA A 176 -12.06 31.82 -1.88
N ASN A 177 -11.83 30.65 -2.50
CA ASN A 177 -12.85 29.61 -2.69
C ASN A 177 -12.82 28.51 -1.61
N SER A 178 -11.99 28.69 -0.57
CA SER A 178 -11.80 27.76 0.55
C SER A 178 -11.43 26.34 0.12
N PHE A 179 -10.58 26.20 -0.89
CA PHE A 179 -9.91 24.95 -1.21
C PHE A 179 -8.66 24.83 -0.32
N PRO A 180 -8.58 23.85 0.58
CA PRO A 180 -7.40 23.69 1.41
C PRO A 180 -6.22 23.19 0.57
N TYR A 181 -5.05 23.76 0.81
CA TYR A 181 -3.77 23.33 0.25
C TYR A 181 -2.66 23.55 1.29
N ASP A 182 -1.48 22.98 1.07
CA ASP A 182 -0.30 23.19 1.93
C ASP A 182 0.80 24.02 1.23
N GLU A 183 1.68 24.63 2.03
CA GLU A 183 2.74 25.51 1.53
C GLU A 183 3.78 24.80 0.64
N GLN A 184 4.00 23.49 0.83
CA GLN A 184 4.96 22.72 0.04
C GLN A 184 4.37 22.40 -1.35
N SER A 185 3.07 22.09 -1.44
CA SER A 185 2.33 22.00 -2.72
C SER A 185 2.34 23.33 -3.47
N ALA A 186 2.14 24.44 -2.75
CA ALA A 186 2.16 25.77 -3.34
C ALA A 186 3.47 26.11 -4.05
N ALA A 187 4.61 25.60 -3.56
CA ALA A 187 5.90 25.76 -4.22
C ALA A 187 5.94 25.12 -5.62
N HIS A 188 5.19 24.04 -5.85
CA HIS A 188 5.15 23.31 -7.12
C HIS A 188 4.17 23.86 -8.15
N PHE A 189 3.11 24.60 -7.76
CA PHE A 189 2.16 25.20 -8.71
C PHE A 189 2.84 26.10 -9.77
N SER A 190 3.93 26.77 -9.39
CA SER A 190 4.71 27.62 -10.29
C SER A 190 5.27 26.87 -11.51
N TYR A 191 5.58 25.57 -11.37
CA TYR A 191 6.08 24.75 -12.47
C TYR A 191 5.00 24.54 -13.54
N TYR A 192 3.81 24.16 -13.13
CA TYR A 192 2.69 23.85 -14.01
C TYR A 192 2.09 25.10 -14.67
N ALA A 193 1.95 26.20 -13.90
CA ALA A 193 1.52 27.50 -14.44
C ALA A 193 2.49 28.00 -15.54
N ASN A 194 3.80 27.86 -15.34
CA ASN A 194 4.81 28.22 -16.35
C ASN A 194 4.78 27.34 -17.61
N GLN A 195 4.15 26.16 -17.56
CA GLN A 195 3.90 25.30 -18.72
C GLN A 195 2.51 25.49 -19.33
N SER A 196 1.72 26.43 -18.82
CA SER A 196 0.32 26.66 -19.19
C SER A 196 -0.59 25.43 -19.00
N TRP A 197 -0.23 24.53 -18.08
CA TRP A 197 -1.08 23.43 -17.65
C TRP A 197 -2.32 23.95 -16.90
N TYR A 198 -3.36 23.13 -16.87
CA TYR A 198 -4.58 23.40 -16.12
C TYR A 198 -4.51 22.69 -14.76
N PHE A 199 -5.32 23.14 -13.81
CA PHE A 199 -5.47 22.51 -12.50
C PHE A 199 -6.90 22.05 -12.31
N VAL A 200 -7.11 20.77 -12.01
CA VAL A 200 -8.37 20.25 -11.52
C VAL A 200 -8.33 20.29 -10.00
N ALA A 201 -9.08 21.21 -9.40
CA ALA A 201 -9.22 21.32 -7.94
C ALA A 201 -10.51 20.62 -7.49
N PHE A 202 -10.39 19.72 -6.53
CA PHE A 202 -11.50 19.01 -5.88
C PHE A 202 -11.59 19.40 -4.41
N LYS A 203 -12.82 19.58 -3.91
CA LYS A 203 -13.14 19.73 -2.48
C LYS A 203 -14.36 18.88 -2.14
N VAL A 204 -14.43 18.33 -0.93
CA VAL A 204 -15.67 17.67 -0.48
C VAL A 204 -16.69 18.74 -0.10
N THR A 205 -17.93 18.59 -0.55
CA THR A 205 -19.00 19.54 -0.27
C THR A 205 -20.15 18.90 0.51
N ALA A 206 -21.29 19.60 0.58
CA ALA A 206 -22.46 19.19 1.36
C ALA A 206 -23.59 18.59 0.50
N GLY A 207 -23.28 18.16 -0.73
CA GLY A 207 -24.24 17.55 -1.65
C GLY A 207 -24.83 16.25 -1.12
N ASP A 208 -25.92 15.76 -1.73
CA ASP A 208 -26.73 14.64 -1.22
C ASP A 208 -25.95 13.33 -1.00
N ALA A 209 -24.81 13.13 -1.69
CA ALA A 209 -23.93 11.97 -1.54
C ALA A 209 -22.83 12.15 -0.48
N ALA A 210 -22.53 13.38 -0.08
CA ALA A 210 -21.46 13.69 0.85
C ALA A 210 -21.95 13.63 2.31
N PRO A 211 -21.11 13.20 3.26
CA PRO A 211 -21.49 13.24 4.67
C PRO A 211 -21.49 14.70 5.17
N PRO A 212 -22.18 15.01 6.30
CA PRO A 212 -22.28 16.38 6.79
C PRO A 212 -20.91 17.06 6.96
N LEU A 213 -20.79 18.34 6.56
CA LEU A 213 -19.54 19.09 6.74
C LEU A 213 -19.08 19.09 8.21
N GLY A 214 -17.78 18.97 8.42
CA GLY A 214 -17.17 18.72 9.75
C GLY A 214 -17.36 17.29 10.27
N SER A 215 -17.89 16.35 9.47
CA SER A 215 -17.79 14.92 9.77
C SER A 215 -16.41 14.39 9.39
N LYS A 216 -15.97 13.35 10.09
CA LYS A 216 -14.73 12.65 9.75
C LYS A 216 -14.99 11.70 8.57
N LEU A 217 -14.38 11.99 7.43
CA LEU A 217 -14.22 11.05 6.33
C LEU A 217 -13.00 10.19 6.62
N CYS A 218 -13.11 8.86 6.53
CA CYS A 218 -11.99 7.93 6.59
C CYS A 218 -12.24 6.76 5.64
N GLY A 219 -11.52 6.75 4.52
CA GLY A 219 -11.64 5.73 3.49
C GLY A 219 -11.21 6.23 2.11
N GLU A 220 -11.36 5.34 1.14
CA GLU A 220 -11.36 5.67 -0.28
C GLU A 220 -12.60 6.50 -0.62
N LEU A 221 -12.41 7.58 -1.37
CA LEU A 221 -13.47 8.54 -1.73
C LEU A 221 -14.00 8.34 -3.17
N GLY A 222 -13.63 7.22 -3.82
CA GLY A 222 -14.14 6.78 -5.10
C GLY A 222 -13.09 6.89 -6.21
N PRO A 223 -12.98 5.91 -7.13
CA PRO A 223 -12.12 6.03 -8.30
C PRO A 223 -12.64 7.15 -9.21
N LEU A 224 -11.94 8.28 -9.23
CA LEU A 224 -12.20 9.40 -10.11
C LEU A 224 -11.57 9.14 -11.47
N VAL A 225 -12.32 9.43 -12.54
CA VAL A 225 -11.91 9.35 -13.94
C VAL A 225 -11.76 10.75 -14.48
N LEU A 226 -10.58 11.06 -15.00
CA LEU A 226 -10.30 12.25 -15.79
C LEU A 226 -9.86 11.82 -17.20
N GLN A 227 -10.23 12.59 -18.22
CA GLN A 227 -9.75 12.37 -19.57
C GLN A 227 -9.24 13.67 -20.17
N PHE A 228 -8.02 13.67 -20.69
CA PHE A 228 -7.36 14.85 -21.25
C PHE A 228 -6.43 14.46 -22.42
N GLU A 229 -6.05 15.42 -23.25
CA GLU A 229 -5.04 15.20 -24.29
C GLU A 229 -3.63 15.26 -23.71
N ALA A 230 -2.75 14.36 -24.15
CA ALA A 230 -1.33 14.36 -23.81
C ALA A 230 -0.50 13.77 -24.97
N ASP A 231 0.65 14.37 -25.28
CA ASP A 231 1.55 13.90 -26.36
C ASP A 231 2.11 12.49 -26.07
N GLN A 232 2.25 12.16 -24.79
CA GLN A 232 2.65 10.85 -24.26
C GLN A 232 2.04 10.68 -22.86
N PRO A 233 1.87 9.45 -22.35
CA PRO A 233 1.27 9.24 -21.03
C PRO A 233 2.09 9.91 -19.91
N VAL A 234 1.40 10.60 -18.99
CA VAL A 234 2.02 11.48 -17.99
C VAL A 234 1.26 11.50 -16.67
N ILE A 235 1.99 11.22 -15.59
CA ILE A 235 1.49 11.30 -14.22
C ILE A 235 2.13 12.52 -13.54
N PRO A 236 1.35 13.48 -13.00
CA PRO A 236 1.85 14.73 -12.42
C PRO A 236 2.51 14.54 -11.04
N ALA A 237 3.45 13.61 -10.90
CA ALA A 237 4.05 13.19 -9.64
C ALA A 237 4.79 14.32 -8.89
N ARG A 238 5.23 15.39 -9.57
CA ARG A 238 5.85 16.54 -8.91
C ARG A 238 4.89 17.22 -7.94
N ILE A 239 3.57 17.25 -8.19
CA ILE A 239 2.62 17.84 -7.25
C ILE A 239 2.50 17.02 -5.96
N ALA A 240 2.79 15.72 -6.01
CA ALA A 240 2.79 14.87 -4.83
C ALA A 240 4.14 14.87 -4.10
N ALA A 241 5.25 15.21 -4.76
CA ALA A 241 6.62 15.14 -4.23
C ALA A 241 6.90 16.00 -2.96
N VAL A 242 5.91 16.76 -2.54
CA VAL A 242 5.71 17.49 -1.27
C VAL A 242 6.18 16.70 -0.04
N ASN A 243 5.67 15.47 0.16
CA ASN A 243 5.96 14.66 1.35
C ASN A 243 7.09 13.62 1.14
N GLN A 244 8.27 14.11 0.74
CA GLN A 244 9.41 13.31 0.25
C GLN A 244 9.76 12.07 1.10
N SER A 245 9.73 12.19 2.44
CA SER A 245 10.12 11.11 3.36
C SER A 245 9.09 9.98 3.44
N ALA A 246 7.82 10.25 3.18
CA ALA A 246 6.78 9.24 3.12
C ALA A 246 6.86 8.47 1.79
N TYR A 247 7.10 9.17 0.68
CA TYR A 247 7.20 8.56 -0.66
C TYR A 247 8.48 7.76 -0.87
N ALA A 248 9.65 8.23 -0.42
CA ALA A 248 10.89 7.46 -0.56
C ALA A 248 10.88 6.12 0.21
N ALA A 249 9.91 5.91 1.12
CA ALA A 249 9.68 4.66 1.83
C ALA A 249 8.69 3.70 1.13
N ASN A 250 8.01 4.11 0.06
CA ASN A 250 6.90 3.37 -0.57
C ASN A 250 6.96 3.43 -2.10
N ALA A 251 6.46 2.39 -2.78
CA ALA A 251 6.34 2.39 -4.23
C ALA A 251 5.01 3.02 -4.67
N TRP A 252 5.03 3.73 -5.79
CA TRP A 252 3.82 4.06 -6.53
C TRP A 252 3.55 2.99 -7.56
N ARG A 253 2.34 2.45 -7.54
CA ARG A 253 1.87 1.49 -8.51
C ARG A 253 1.22 2.21 -9.68
N ILE A 254 1.62 1.84 -10.89
CA ILE A 254 1.03 2.29 -12.14
C ILE A 254 0.51 1.05 -12.88
N ILE A 255 -0.77 1.07 -13.24
CA ILE A 255 -1.38 0.08 -14.14
C ILE A 255 -1.83 0.81 -15.40
N ALA A 256 -0.99 0.76 -16.44
CA ALA A 256 -1.27 1.38 -17.72
C ALA A 256 -1.88 0.39 -18.71
N ILE A 257 -2.92 0.81 -19.43
CA ILE A 257 -3.52 0.10 -20.56
C ILE A 257 -3.22 0.91 -21.82
N ALA A 258 -2.61 0.29 -22.83
CA ALA A 258 -2.32 0.93 -24.10
C ALA A 258 -2.15 -0.12 -25.20
N ALA A 259 -2.01 0.32 -26.46
CA ALA A 259 -1.68 -0.58 -27.58
C ALA A 259 -0.32 -1.31 -27.44
N SER A 260 0.53 -0.94 -26.49
CA SER A 260 1.88 -1.50 -26.30
C SER A 260 2.31 -1.46 -24.83
N GLN A 261 3.28 -2.29 -24.46
CA GLN A 261 3.99 -2.21 -23.19
C GLN A 261 4.63 -0.83 -23.06
N LEU A 262 4.46 -0.23 -21.87
CA LEU A 262 5.07 1.04 -21.54
C LEU A 262 6.23 0.84 -20.55
N ARG A 263 7.11 1.82 -20.48
CA ARG A 263 8.19 1.92 -19.50
C ARG A 263 8.39 3.37 -19.08
N LEU A 264 9.12 3.60 -17.98
CA LEU A 264 9.51 4.96 -17.60
C LEU A 264 10.45 5.58 -18.67
N THR A 265 10.18 6.82 -19.03
CA THR A 265 11.09 7.63 -19.86
C THR A 265 12.27 8.15 -19.02
N ASP A 266 12.04 8.51 -17.75
CA ASP A 266 13.08 9.07 -16.87
C ASP A 266 13.90 7.97 -16.18
N THR A 267 15.17 7.83 -16.59
CA THR A 267 16.12 6.86 -16.04
C THR A 267 16.65 7.22 -14.64
N ARG A 268 16.26 8.36 -14.06
CA ARG A 268 16.53 8.71 -12.65
C ARG A 268 15.59 7.99 -11.69
N LEU A 269 14.41 7.59 -12.15
CA LEU A 269 13.45 6.79 -11.40
C LEU A 269 13.80 5.30 -11.54
N ASN A 270 13.63 4.54 -10.47
CA ASN A 270 13.68 3.08 -10.53
C ASN A 270 12.26 2.53 -10.66
N SER A 271 12.08 1.48 -11.46
CA SER A 271 10.79 0.79 -11.58
C SER A 271 10.96 -0.71 -11.75
N ASP A 272 10.16 -1.48 -11.01
CA ASP A 272 10.01 -2.92 -11.22
C ASP A 272 8.82 -3.18 -12.15
N LEU A 273 9.06 -3.85 -13.28
CA LEU A 273 7.98 -4.41 -14.09
C LEU A 273 7.38 -5.61 -13.35
N LEU A 274 6.08 -5.52 -13.03
CA LEU A 274 5.35 -6.57 -12.32
C LEU A 274 4.49 -7.43 -13.26
N TYR A 275 3.93 -6.81 -14.30
CA TYR A 275 3.13 -7.49 -15.30
C TYR A 275 3.24 -6.77 -16.64
N SER A 276 3.26 -7.53 -17.74
CA SER A 276 2.83 -7.02 -19.03
C SER A 276 2.22 -8.12 -19.87
N GLY A 277 1.05 -7.87 -20.47
CA GLY A 277 0.33 -8.87 -21.25
C GLY A 277 -0.96 -8.32 -21.84
N THR A 278 -1.46 -8.98 -22.89
CA THR A 278 -2.65 -8.53 -23.62
C THR A 278 -3.96 -8.90 -22.91
N ILE A 279 -4.92 -7.98 -22.97
CA ILE A 279 -6.32 -8.22 -22.60
C ILE A 279 -6.91 -9.19 -23.63
N SER A 280 -7.56 -10.24 -23.14
CA SER A 280 -8.27 -11.23 -23.96
C SER A 280 -9.76 -11.21 -23.65
N ASP A 281 -10.59 -11.75 -24.54
CA ASP A 281 -12.04 -11.89 -24.28
C ASP A 281 -12.32 -12.71 -23.01
N ASN A 282 -11.47 -13.71 -22.71
CA ASN A 282 -11.53 -14.47 -21.46
C ASN A 282 -11.18 -13.62 -20.24
N SER A 283 -10.27 -12.65 -20.39
CA SER A 283 -9.92 -11.70 -19.33
C SER A 283 -11.12 -10.80 -19.03
N LEU A 284 -11.75 -10.20 -20.04
CA LEU A 284 -12.93 -9.34 -19.87
C LEU A 284 -14.17 -10.11 -19.38
N ALA A 285 -14.30 -11.39 -19.75
CA ALA A 285 -15.37 -12.25 -19.22
C ALA A 285 -15.17 -12.64 -17.74
N ALA A 286 -13.93 -12.67 -17.25
CA ALA A 286 -13.60 -12.93 -15.85
C ALA A 286 -13.55 -11.64 -15.00
N TYR A 287 -13.26 -10.52 -15.65
CA TYR A 287 -13.01 -9.20 -15.07
C TYR A 287 -13.76 -8.12 -15.89
N PRO A 288 -15.10 -8.04 -15.75
CA PRO A 288 -15.94 -7.16 -16.57
C PRO A 288 -15.75 -5.67 -16.31
N ALA A 289 -15.31 -5.24 -15.12
CA ALA A 289 -15.08 -3.82 -14.84
C ALA A 289 -13.93 -3.26 -15.69
N ILE A 290 -12.97 -4.08 -16.09
CA ILE A 290 -11.87 -3.70 -17.00
C ILE A 290 -12.41 -3.20 -18.36
N ALA A 291 -13.55 -3.71 -18.82
CA ALA A 291 -14.17 -3.30 -20.09
C ALA A 291 -14.69 -1.83 -20.08
N SER A 292 -14.71 -1.16 -18.93
CA SER A 292 -14.99 0.28 -18.83
C SER A 292 -13.83 1.15 -19.32
N LEU A 293 -12.61 0.59 -19.40
CA LEU A 293 -11.37 1.33 -19.64
C LEU A 293 -10.46 0.69 -20.70
N GLY A 294 -10.51 -0.64 -20.90
CA GLY A 294 -9.63 -1.35 -21.83
C GLY A 294 -10.35 -2.43 -22.65
N ALA A 295 -9.86 -2.64 -23.87
CA ALA A 295 -10.44 -3.55 -24.87
C ALA A 295 -9.55 -4.77 -25.18
N THR A 296 -10.16 -5.83 -25.74
CA THR A 296 -9.42 -7.01 -26.20
C THR A 296 -8.35 -6.63 -27.23
N GLY A 297 -7.13 -7.11 -27.01
CA GLY A 297 -5.96 -6.83 -27.85
C GLY A 297 -5.06 -5.71 -27.33
N GLU A 298 -5.56 -4.82 -26.47
CA GLU A 298 -4.72 -3.87 -25.74
C GLU A 298 -3.86 -4.57 -24.70
N ARG A 299 -2.83 -3.88 -24.22
CA ARG A 299 -1.81 -4.42 -23.34
C ARG A 299 -1.81 -3.68 -22.01
N VAL A 300 -2.00 -4.45 -20.93
CA VAL A 300 -1.85 -3.95 -19.56
C VAL A 300 -0.38 -4.04 -19.18
N THR A 301 0.17 -2.98 -18.60
CA THR A 301 1.51 -2.90 -18.03
C THR A 301 1.41 -2.46 -16.58
N LYS A 302 2.03 -3.21 -15.67
CA LYS A 302 2.07 -2.87 -14.24
C LYS A 302 3.50 -2.60 -13.80
N LEU A 303 3.72 -1.41 -13.27
CA LEU A 303 5.00 -0.95 -12.72
C LEU A 303 4.81 -0.61 -11.24
N ASP A 304 5.77 -0.98 -10.40
CA ASP A 304 5.99 -0.33 -9.10
C ASP A 304 7.18 0.63 -9.26
N VAL A 305 6.97 1.92 -9.05
CA VAL A 305 7.94 3.02 -9.22
C VAL A 305 8.44 3.48 -7.87
N PHE A 306 9.75 3.64 -7.74
CA PHE A 306 10.43 4.00 -6.50
C PHE A 306 11.10 5.37 -6.62
N PHE A 307 10.81 6.24 -5.66
CA PHE A 307 11.40 7.58 -5.57
C PHE A 307 12.69 7.53 -4.74
N PRO A 308 13.76 8.23 -5.16
CA PRO A 308 14.98 8.37 -4.38
C PRO A 308 14.74 9.26 -3.15
N TRP A 309 15.58 9.09 -2.13
CA TRP A 309 15.44 9.80 -0.86
C TRP A 309 15.74 11.31 -0.94
N GLU A 310 16.39 11.75 -2.02
CA GLU A 310 16.57 13.18 -2.35
C GLU A 310 15.35 13.82 -3.05
N GLY A 311 14.29 13.03 -3.29
CA GLY A 311 13.09 13.45 -4.03
C GLY A 311 13.28 13.43 -5.54
N VAL A 312 12.17 13.43 -6.28
CA VAL A 312 12.18 13.62 -7.75
C VAL A 312 11.43 14.91 -8.06
N ASP A 313 12.14 15.80 -8.72
CA ASP A 313 11.64 17.06 -9.27
C ASP A 313 11.09 16.85 -10.69
N ALA A 314 10.29 15.80 -10.90
CA ALA A 314 9.71 15.47 -12.19
C ALA A 314 8.42 14.67 -12.09
N ASP A 315 7.61 14.87 -13.11
CA ASP A 315 6.42 14.09 -13.42
C ASP A 315 6.84 12.77 -14.10
N ILE A 316 6.08 11.71 -13.88
CA ILE A 316 6.42 10.39 -14.44
C ILE A 316 5.86 10.34 -15.85
N TYR A 317 6.75 10.37 -16.84
CA TYR A 317 6.41 10.13 -18.24
C TYR A 317 6.63 8.66 -18.58
N LEU A 318 5.70 8.11 -19.38
CA LEU A 318 5.82 6.77 -19.93
C LEU A 318 6.05 6.82 -21.45
N GLU A 319 6.88 5.91 -21.94
CA GLU A 319 7.10 5.70 -23.37
C GLU A 319 6.91 4.22 -23.75
N VAL A 320 6.78 3.94 -25.04
CA VAL A 320 6.67 2.56 -25.55
C VAL A 320 7.98 1.81 -25.30
N ASP A 321 7.89 0.67 -24.62
CA ASP A 321 9.03 -0.21 -24.40
C ASP A 321 9.43 -0.90 -25.73
N PRO A 322 10.70 -0.87 -26.17
CA PRO A 322 11.14 -1.66 -27.32
C PRO A 322 10.95 -3.19 -27.12
N ASN A 323 10.78 -3.66 -25.88
CA ASN A 323 10.41 -5.03 -25.56
C ASN A 323 8.90 -5.14 -25.29
N GLN A 324 8.24 -6.02 -26.04
CA GLN A 324 6.79 -6.28 -25.95
C GLN A 324 6.49 -7.72 -25.49
N GLY A 325 7.47 -8.42 -24.91
CA GLY A 325 7.33 -9.80 -24.45
C GLY A 325 6.49 -9.92 -23.18
N ASP A 326 5.57 -10.88 -23.14
CA ASP A 326 4.72 -11.14 -21.97
C ASP A 326 5.55 -11.39 -20.71
N PHE A 327 5.16 -10.73 -19.62
CA PHE A 327 5.79 -10.81 -18.31
C PHE A 327 4.73 -10.93 -17.21
N ARG A 328 5.01 -11.74 -16.19
CA ARG A 328 4.26 -11.77 -14.93
C ARG A 328 5.22 -12.12 -13.81
N GLN A 329 5.32 -11.26 -12.81
CA GLN A 329 6.14 -11.48 -11.63
C GLN A 329 5.80 -12.84 -11.02
N THR A 330 6.83 -13.55 -10.55
CA THR A 330 6.66 -14.77 -9.75
C THR A 330 7.10 -14.45 -8.33
N VAL A 331 6.19 -14.63 -7.37
CA VAL A 331 6.47 -14.47 -5.94
C VAL A 331 6.58 -15.86 -5.35
N VAL A 332 7.69 -16.13 -4.67
CA VAL A 332 7.87 -17.38 -3.92
C VAL A 332 7.29 -17.19 -2.53
N GLU A 333 6.27 -17.95 -2.18
CA GLU A 333 5.68 -17.97 -0.84
C GLU A 333 6.19 -19.21 -0.08
N TYR A 334 6.53 -19.03 1.19
CA TYR A 334 7.12 -20.10 2.00
C TYR A 334 6.10 -20.72 2.96
N GLU A 335 5.76 -21.99 2.77
CA GLU A 335 4.81 -22.71 3.64
C GLU A 335 5.54 -23.61 4.66
N GLU A 336 5.10 -23.55 5.92
CA GLU A 336 5.57 -24.44 6.99
C GLU A 336 5.05 -25.87 6.81
N CYS A 337 5.70 -26.62 5.93
CA CYS A 337 5.45 -28.04 5.70
C CYS A 337 5.83 -28.89 6.94
N GLY A 338 4.97 -28.85 7.96
CA GLY A 338 5.16 -29.58 9.20
C GLY A 338 5.24 -31.09 8.96
N CYS A 339 6.33 -31.72 9.39
CA CYS A 339 6.49 -33.17 9.37
C CYS A 339 5.34 -33.84 10.11
N SER A 340 4.39 -34.41 9.38
CA SER A 340 3.29 -35.18 9.97
C SER A 340 3.87 -36.29 10.85
N ALA A 341 3.43 -36.32 12.11
CA ALA A 341 4.07 -37.12 13.15
C ALA A 341 3.77 -38.63 13.00
N ALA A 342 4.42 -39.28 12.03
CA ALA A 342 4.37 -40.72 11.79
C ALA A 342 5.08 -41.57 12.88
N THR A 343 5.37 -40.98 14.05
CA THR A 343 6.16 -41.59 15.14
C THR A 343 5.38 -41.75 16.46
N SER A 344 4.14 -41.24 16.57
CA SER A 344 3.38 -41.24 17.83
C SER A 344 2.57 -42.53 18.12
N ALA A 345 2.47 -43.46 17.16
CA ALA A 345 1.65 -44.67 17.32
C ALA A 345 2.33 -45.86 18.05
N LEU A 346 3.66 -45.86 18.21
CA LEU A 346 4.42 -47.03 18.73
C LEU A 346 4.98 -46.88 20.16
N LEU A 347 4.92 -45.69 20.75
CA LEU A 347 5.48 -45.43 22.09
C LEU A 347 4.56 -45.65 23.30
N PRO A 348 3.20 -45.63 23.22
CA PRO A 348 2.36 -45.98 24.36
C PRO A 348 2.40 -47.48 24.72
N VAL A 349 2.61 -48.36 23.73
CA VAL A 349 2.48 -49.82 23.88
C VAL A 349 3.66 -50.43 24.65
N LEU A 350 4.87 -49.90 24.48
CA LEU A 350 6.07 -50.43 25.15
C LEU A 350 6.18 -50.05 26.64
N PHE A 351 5.61 -48.92 27.06
CA PHE A 351 5.70 -48.47 28.46
C PHE A 351 4.77 -49.22 29.43
N VAL A 352 3.62 -49.73 28.95
CA VAL A 352 2.70 -50.52 29.80
C VAL A 352 3.23 -51.94 30.07
N ALA A 353 3.93 -52.54 29.10
CA ALA A 353 4.48 -53.90 29.23
C ALA A 353 5.66 -53.99 30.23
N ALA A 354 6.50 -52.95 30.33
CA ALA A 354 7.71 -52.97 31.15
C ALA A 354 7.47 -52.94 32.67
N PHE A 355 6.37 -52.32 33.13
CA PHE A 355 6.10 -52.12 34.56
C PHE A 355 5.06 -53.07 35.18
N ALA A 356 4.25 -53.76 34.38
CA ALA A 356 3.28 -54.74 34.91
C ALA A 356 3.93 -56.08 35.32
N ILE A 357 5.01 -56.49 34.64
CA ILE A 357 5.65 -57.81 34.81
C ILE A 357 6.46 -57.94 36.13
N PRO A 358 7.23 -56.93 36.61
CA PRO A 358 8.03 -57.07 37.82
C PRO A 358 7.22 -57.24 39.11
N ILE A 359 6.05 -56.59 39.22
CA ILE A 359 5.26 -56.54 40.45
C ILE A 359 4.63 -57.90 40.77
N ALA A 360 4.09 -58.59 39.76
CA ALA A 360 3.55 -59.94 39.91
C ALA A 360 4.62 -60.98 40.33
N ALA A 361 5.85 -60.84 39.81
CA ALA A 361 6.96 -61.71 40.15
C ALA A 361 7.45 -61.51 41.60
N LEU A 362 7.54 -60.27 42.07
CA LEU A 362 7.94 -59.94 43.45
C LEU A 362 6.93 -60.44 44.49
N MET A 363 5.62 -60.32 44.22
CA MET A 363 4.58 -60.86 45.11
C MET A 363 4.60 -62.39 45.19
N ARG A 364 4.83 -63.10 44.09
CA ARG A 364 4.98 -64.58 44.12
C ARG A 364 6.24 -65.03 44.85
N ARG A 365 7.36 -64.31 44.73
CA ARG A 365 8.64 -64.71 45.35
C ARG A 365 8.67 -64.50 46.86
N ARG A 366 7.94 -63.51 47.40
CA ARG A 366 7.82 -63.28 48.86
C ARG A 366 6.99 -64.36 49.58
N ARG A 367 6.10 -65.09 48.89
CA ARG A 367 5.33 -66.23 49.42
C ARG A 367 6.09 -67.58 49.41
N ARG A 368 7.30 -67.66 48.85
CA ARG A 368 8.06 -68.91 48.67
C ARG A 368 9.51 -68.89 49.20
N ARG A 369 9.91 -67.83 49.91
CA ARG A 369 11.26 -67.71 50.52
C ARG A 369 11.26 -67.83 52.04
N SER A 370 10.20 -68.40 52.60
CA SER A 370 10.11 -68.82 54.00
C SER A 370 10.87 -70.13 54.28
N ASP A 371 11.19 -70.92 53.24
CA ASP A 371 11.79 -72.25 53.36
C ASP A 371 13.20 -72.29 52.74
N CYS A 372 14.17 -72.72 53.56
CA CYS A 372 15.52 -73.25 53.25
C CYS A 372 16.50 -72.38 52.42
N GLY A 373 17.81 -72.31 52.71
CA GLY A 373 18.60 -72.93 53.79
C GLY A 373 19.74 -73.79 53.26
N SER A 374 21.00 -73.36 53.47
CA SER A 374 22.26 -74.07 53.13
C SER A 374 22.49 -74.38 51.62
N GLY A 375 23.70 -74.46 51.08
CA GLY A 375 25.04 -74.26 51.64
C GLY A 375 25.99 -75.35 51.19
N ARG A 376 26.90 -74.98 50.26
CA ARG A 376 28.06 -75.70 49.70
C ARG A 376 27.82 -77.08 49.05
#